data_AF-A0A1T5CZA7-F1
#
_entry.id   AF-A0A1T5CZA7-F1
#
_cell.length_a   1.000
_cell.length_b   1.000
_cell.length_c   1.000
_cell.angle_alpha   90.00
_cell.angle_beta   90.00
_cell.angle_gamma   90.00
#
_symmetry.space_group_name_H-M   'P 1'
#
loop_
_entity.id
_entity.type
_entity.pdbx_description
1 polymer ?
#
loop_
_entity_poly.entity_id
_entity_poly.type
_entity_poly.pdbx_seq_one_letter_code
_entity_poly.pdbx_strand_id
1 'polypeptide(L)'
;MKKIILALILFAGSVQAFAQLPNLNNDTVPQRAQKPLDGYYEKKNILSAKVSPYASLRESDVMFSKRVWREIDLREKVNMIFASPKARLITILTDAIAEGELTAYSATATKDDVNGDEFSSVLTPEQAMGTFADSVLVPVFDTDGNQTGTTVKPGEFNPDSIIKFRIKEDWIFDKQRSVFEPRIIGIAPMIKIQAAGQSFDEQPAFWIYFPEARHLLVTKAVMNRDNDATGLSYDDVFMKRIFSSYIVKESNPEDLRIKDYAIGIDKLHESDRVKKELMNFEHDLWSY
;
A
#
# COMPACT_ATOMS: atom_id res chain seq x y z
N MET A 1 3.86 7.81 -84.79
CA MET A 1 3.02 8.94 -84.32
C MET A 1 2.03 8.36 -83.32
N LYS A 2 2.23 8.45 -82.00
CA LYS A 2 2.10 9.55 -81.01
C LYS A 2 0.83 9.32 -80.14
N LYS A 3 1.01 9.44 -78.80
CA LYS A 3 0.04 9.59 -77.67
C LYS A 3 -0.44 8.26 -77.06
N ILE A 4 -0.01 7.81 -75.85
CA ILE A 4 -0.09 8.32 -74.45
C ILE A 4 -1.53 8.49 -73.95
N ILE A 5 -1.82 7.93 -72.74
CA ILE A 5 -2.83 8.25 -71.68
C ILE A 5 -3.40 6.91 -71.16
N LEU A 6 -3.51 6.55 -69.88
CA LEU A 6 -3.17 7.11 -68.56
C LEU A 6 -3.47 5.97 -67.55
N ALA A 7 -2.52 5.59 -66.71
CA ALA A 7 -2.71 4.54 -65.71
C ALA A 7 -3.42 5.12 -64.46
N LEU A 8 -4.64 4.67 -64.20
CA LEU A 8 -5.39 4.98 -62.98
C LEU A 8 -5.07 3.92 -61.93
N ILE A 9 -4.17 4.24 -60.98
CA ILE A 9 -3.87 3.37 -59.84
C ILE A 9 -5.02 3.56 -58.83
N LEU A 10 -5.91 2.57 -58.75
CA LEU A 10 -6.92 2.46 -57.71
C LEU A 10 -6.23 2.01 -56.41
N PHE A 11 -6.06 2.93 -55.47
CA PHE A 11 -5.59 2.65 -54.12
C PHE A 11 -6.72 1.98 -53.33
N ALA A 12 -6.82 0.66 -53.40
CA ALA A 12 -7.71 -0.12 -52.55
C ALA A 12 -7.14 -0.18 -51.13
N GLY A 13 -7.39 0.87 -50.34
CA GLY A 13 -7.12 0.89 -48.91
C GLY A 13 -8.04 -0.08 -48.18
N SER A 14 -7.53 -1.25 -47.80
CA SER A 14 -8.19 -2.19 -46.90
C SER A 14 -8.23 -1.62 -45.48
N VAL A 15 -9.32 -0.97 -45.11
CA VAL A 15 -9.63 -0.67 -43.71
C VAL A 15 -10.16 -1.97 -43.08
N GLN A 16 -9.29 -2.71 -42.39
CA GLN A 16 -9.75 -3.78 -41.51
C GLN A 16 -10.19 -3.17 -40.18
N ALA A 17 -11.49 -2.91 -40.07
CA ALA A 17 -12.14 -2.68 -38.79
C ALA A 17 -12.33 -4.04 -38.11
N PHE A 18 -11.56 -4.31 -37.05
CA PHE A 18 -11.84 -5.42 -36.15
C PHE A 18 -13.03 -5.05 -35.25
N ALA A 19 -14.25 -5.37 -35.70
CA ALA A 19 -15.42 -5.42 -34.84
C ALA A 19 -15.44 -6.77 -34.13
N GLN A 20 -15.47 -6.77 -32.78
CA GLN A 20 -15.74 -7.98 -32.01
C GLN A 20 -17.18 -8.42 -32.28
N LEU A 21 -17.36 -9.65 -32.76
CA LEU A 21 -18.70 -10.23 -32.96
C LEU A 21 -19.39 -10.43 -31.60
N PRO A 22 -20.66 -10.03 -31.44
CA PRO A 22 -21.42 -10.37 -30.25
C PRO A 22 -21.63 -11.89 -30.20
N ASN A 23 -21.32 -12.46 -29.03
CA ASN A 23 -21.40 -13.89 -28.77
C ASN A 23 -22.89 -14.30 -28.62
N LEU A 24 -23.56 -14.58 -29.75
CA LEU A 24 -24.95 -15.01 -29.85
C LEU A 24 -25.05 -16.40 -30.54
N ASN A 25 -24.13 -17.31 -30.22
CA ASN A 25 -24.27 -18.69 -30.66
C ASN A 25 -25.29 -19.41 -29.77
N ASN A 26 -26.45 -19.71 -30.36
CA ASN A 26 -27.55 -20.46 -29.73
C ASN A 26 -27.28 -21.98 -29.80
N ASP A 27 -26.02 -22.38 -29.60
CA ASP A 27 -25.58 -23.77 -29.69
C ASP A 27 -25.99 -24.55 -28.44
N THR A 28 -26.73 -25.64 -28.62
CA THR A 28 -27.19 -26.52 -27.52
C THR A 28 -26.12 -27.50 -27.03
N VAL A 29 -24.94 -27.51 -27.66
CA VAL A 29 -23.82 -28.39 -27.31
C VAL A 29 -22.83 -27.56 -26.50
N PRO A 30 -22.55 -27.91 -25.22
CA PRO A 30 -21.57 -27.20 -24.42
C PRO A 30 -20.19 -27.37 -25.06
N GLN A 31 -19.70 -26.32 -25.71
CA GLN A 31 -18.36 -26.30 -26.27
C GLN A 31 -17.36 -26.34 -25.12
N ARG A 32 -16.49 -27.37 -25.10
CA ARG A 32 -15.43 -27.49 -24.10
C ARG A 32 -14.26 -26.57 -24.48
N ALA A 33 -14.43 -25.28 -24.24
CA ALA A 33 -13.38 -24.28 -24.43
C ALA A 33 -12.85 -23.78 -23.08
N GLN A 34 -11.77 -22.99 -23.16
CA GLN A 34 -10.97 -22.35 -22.11
C GLN A 34 -11.75 -22.00 -20.84
N LYS A 35 -11.05 -22.02 -19.68
CA LYS A 35 -11.63 -21.76 -18.34
C LYS A 35 -12.74 -20.69 -18.47
N PRO A 36 -14.01 -21.04 -18.18
CA PRO A 36 -15.12 -20.14 -18.41
C PRO A 36 -14.89 -18.85 -17.64
N LEU A 37 -15.28 -17.72 -18.23
CA LEU A 37 -15.25 -16.45 -17.55
C LEU A 37 -16.21 -16.52 -16.35
N ASP A 38 -15.66 -16.41 -15.15
CA ASP A 38 -16.44 -16.37 -13.91
C ASP A 38 -16.97 -14.95 -13.69
N GLY A 39 -18.07 -14.63 -14.37
CA GLY A 39 -18.73 -13.33 -14.32
C GLY A 39 -19.38 -12.92 -15.63
N TYR A 40 -20.23 -11.88 -15.57
CA TYR A 40 -20.89 -11.33 -16.75
C TYR A 40 -19.96 -10.45 -17.61
N TYR A 41 -18.88 -9.92 -17.03
CA TYR A 41 -17.90 -9.07 -17.71
C TYR A 41 -16.52 -9.14 -17.05
N GLU A 42 -15.45 -8.86 -17.84
CA GLU A 42 -14.07 -8.76 -17.36
C GLU A 42 -13.72 -7.33 -16.93
N LYS A 43 -13.10 -7.16 -15.75
CA LYS A 43 -12.59 -5.87 -15.27
C LYS A 43 -11.20 -5.58 -15.84
N LYS A 44 -11.11 -5.14 -17.10
CA LYS A 44 -9.82 -4.85 -17.76
C LYS A 44 -9.15 -3.57 -17.28
N ASN A 45 -9.94 -2.58 -16.85
CA ASN A 45 -9.44 -1.22 -16.55
C ASN A 45 -8.32 -1.21 -15.50
N ILE A 46 -8.49 -1.97 -14.42
CA ILE A 46 -7.52 -2.00 -13.30
C ILE A 46 -6.27 -2.81 -13.69
N LEU A 47 -6.44 -3.91 -14.42
CA LEU A 47 -5.33 -4.79 -14.81
C LEU A 47 -4.33 -4.10 -15.74
N SER A 48 -4.79 -3.18 -16.59
CA SER A 48 -3.95 -2.39 -17.50
C SER A 48 -3.62 -0.99 -16.97
N ALA A 49 -3.98 -0.68 -15.73
CA ALA A 49 -3.81 0.65 -15.16
C ALA A 49 -2.32 0.98 -14.95
N LYS A 50 -1.99 2.26 -15.08
CA LYS A 50 -0.64 2.79 -14.84
C LYS A 50 -0.70 3.87 -13.78
N VAL A 51 0.36 3.96 -12.97
CA VAL A 51 0.48 4.94 -11.89
C VAL A 51 0.44 6.35 -12.45
N SER A 52 -0.39 7.20 -11.85
CA SER A 52 -0.31 8.65 -12.10
C SER A 52 0.91 9.22 -11.37
N PRO A 53 1.91 9.78 -12.08
CA PRO A 53 3.08 10.34 -11.45
C PRO A 53 2.72 11.55 -10.60
N TYR A 54 3.50 11.79 -9.55
CA TYR A 54 3.44 13.06 -8.82
C TYR A 54 3.99 14.18 -9.70
N ALA A 55 3.53 15.41 -9.43
CA ALA A 55 4.13 16.58 -10.06
C ALA A 55 5.59 16.73 -9.62
N SER A 56 6.45 17.06 -10.59
CA SER A 56 7.85 17.41 -10.32
C SER A 56 7.90 18.62 -9.39
N LEU A 57 8.65 18.50 -8.30
CA LEU A 57 8.80 19.53 -7.29
C LEU A 57 10.27 19.89 -7.17
N ARG A 58 10.60 21.17 -7.32
CA ARG A 58 11.94 21.68 -7.08
C ARG A 58 12.05 22.14 -5.64
N GLU A 59 13.23 22.02 -5.06
CA GLU A 59 13.48 22.48 -3.69
C GLU A 59 13.16 23.97 -3.50
N SER A 60 13.44 24.81 -4.50
CA SER A 60 13.12 26.25 -4.48
C SER A 60 11.63 26.58 -4.37
N ASP A 61 10.77 25.63 -4.73
CA ASP A 61 9.32 25.81 -4.78
C ASP A 61 8.64 25.28 -3.52
N VAL A 62 9.39 24.57 -2.67
CA VAL A 62 8.92 24.08 -1.36
C VAL A 62 8.97 25.21 -0.35
N MET A 63 7.80 25.77 -0.04
CA MET A 63 7.68 26.85 0.94
C MET A 63 7.47 26.34 2.37
N PHE A 64 6.84 25.18 2.50
CA PHE A 64 6.60 24.52 3.78
C PHE A 64 6.64 23.02 3.58
N SER A 65 7.26 22.32 4.53
CA SER A 65 7.27 20.85 4.59
C SER A 65 7.16 20.41 6.04
N LYS A 66 6.27 19.46 6.32
CA LYS A 66 6.12 18.84 7.64
C LYS A 66 5.91 17.33 7.47
N ARG A 67 6.71 16.52 8.16
CA ARG A 67 6.57 15.06 8.12
C ARG A 67 5.67 14.58 9.25
N VAL A 68 4.77 13.66 8.93
CA VAL A 68 3.78 13.13 9.87
C VAL A 68 3.71 11.61 9.71
N TRP A 69 3.58 10.91 10.84
CA TRP A 69 3.29 9.49 10.86
C TRP A 69 1.85 9.30 11.33
N ARG A 70 1.12 8.50 10.57
CA ARG A 70 -0.28 8.18 10.84
C ARG A 70 -0.47 6.69 10.95
N GLU A 71 -1.41 6.29 11.77
CA GLU A 71 -1.85 4.90 11.89
C GLU A 71 -3.25 4.75 11.33
N ILE A 72 -3.40 3.76 10.45
CA ILE A 72 -4.65 3.30 9.85
C ILE A 72 -5.05 2.04 10.62
N ASP A 73 -6.15 2.13 11.36
CA ASP A 73 -6.69 0.99 12.11
C ASP A 73 -7.74 0.24 11.28
N LEU A 74 -7.50 -1.05 11.00
CA LEU A 74 -8.36 -1.87 10.17
C LEU A 74 -9.68 -2.24 10.84
N ARG A 75 -9.79 -2.02 12.16
CA ARG A 75 -11.04 -2.22 12.92
C ARG A 75 -12.08 -1.16 12.60
N GLU A 76 -11.65 -0.02 12.05
CA GLU A 76 -12.57 1.02 11.62
C GLU A 76 -13.30 0.62 10.34
N LYS A 77 -14.61 0.94 10.29
CA LYS A 77 -15.48 0.54 9.17
C LYS A 77 -14.95 0.98 7.80
N VAL A 78 -14.37 2.19 7.72
CA VAL A 78 -13.81 2.75 6.48
C VAL A 78 -12.58 1.98 6.02
N ASN A 79 -11.75 1.51 6.96
CA ASN A 79 -10.45 0.87 6.69
C ASN A 79 -10.55 -0.63 6.47
N MET A 80 -11.70 -1.23 6.72
CA MET A 80 -11.94 -2.66 6.50
C MET A 80 -11.69 -3.10 5.04
N ILE A 81 -11.67 -2.16 4.09
CA ILE A 81 -11.24 -2.38 2.70
C ILE A 81 -9.82 -2.97 2.59
N PHE A 82 -8.92 -2.67 3.54
CA PHE A 82 -7.56 -3.21 3.55
C PHE A 82 -7.47 -4.62 4.15
N ALA A 83 -8.50 -5.05 4.89
CA ALA A 83 -8.56 -6.35 5.58
C ALA A 83 -9.47 -7.37 4.85
N SER A 84 -9.94 -7.06 3.64
CA SER A 84 -10.86 -7.93 2.90
C SER A 84 -10.21 -9.28 2.58
N PRO A 85 -10.83 -10.43 2.93
CA PRO A 85 -10.17 -11.73 2.76
C PRO A 85 -9.74 -12.08 1.33
N LYS A 86 -10.44 -11.55 0.32
CA LYS A 86 -10.14 -11.79 -1.10
C LYS A 86 -8.98 -10.93 -1.63
N ALA A 87 -8.71 -9.81 -0.97
CA ALA A 87 -7.69 -8.84 -1.37
C ALA A 87 -7.22 -8.15 -0.10
N ARG A 88 -6.43 -8.84 0.73
CA ARG A 88 -5.84 -8.22 1.92
C ARG A 88 -4.63 -7.41 1.48
N LEU A 89 -4.51 -6.17 1.96
CA LEU A 89 -3.36 -5.33 1.65
C LEU A 89 -2.06 -6.01 2.08
N ILE A 90 -2.03 -6.63 3.27
CA ILE A 90 -0.83 -7.29 3.76
C ILE A 90 -0.40 -8.45 2.85
N THR A 91 -1.33 -9.31 2.43
CA THR A 91 -1.03 -10.44 1.54
C THR A 91 -0.45 -9.95 0.21
N ILE A 92 -1.04 -8.89 -0.35
CA ILE A 92 -0.53 -8.25 -1.57
C ILE A 92 0.91 -7.78 -1.41
N LEU A 93 1.24 -7.17 -0.27
CA LEU A 93 2.59 -6.68 0.02
C LEU A 93 3.58 -7.83 0.28
N THR A 94 3.18 -8.84 1.05
CA THR A 94 4.05 -9.97 1.39
C THR A 94 4.34 -10.86 0.19
N ASP A 95 3.34 -11.11 -0.67
CA ASP A 95 3.52 -11.88 -1.90
C ASP A 95 4.50 -11.18 -2.83
N ALA A 96 4.35 -9.86 -3.00
CA ALA A 96 5.26 -9.06 -3.81
C ALA A 96 6.70 -9.01 -3.27
N ILE A 97 6.87 -8.99 -1.94
CA ILE A 97 8.20 -9.10 -1.31
C ILE A 97 8.79 -10.50 -1.55
N ALA A 98 7.98 -11.55 -1.47
CA ALA A 98 8.42 -12.93 -1.72
C ALA A 98 8.83 -13.15 -3.19
N GLU A 99 8.12 -12.50 -4.12
CA GLU A 99 8.44 -12.50 -5.55
C GLU A 99 9.65 -11.61 -5.90
N GLY A 100 10.08 -10.74 -4.98
CA GLY A 100 11.17 -9.78 -5.19
C GLY A 100 10.76 -8.55 -6.00
N GLU A 101 9.47 -8.31 -6.17
CA GLU A 101 8.93 -7.11 -6.84
C GLU A 101 8.99 -5.86 -5.93
N LEU A 102 8.97 -6.05 -4.61
CA LEU A 102 9.05 -4.97 -3.62
C LEU A 102 10.21 -5.16 -2.65
N THR A 103 10.87 -4.05 -2.33
CA THR A 103 11.93 -4.01 -1.32
C THR A 103 11.38 -3.67 0.07
N ALA A 104 11.68 -4.53 1.05
CA ALA A 104 11.38 -4.28 2.46
C ALA A 104 12.59 -3.71 3.19
N TYR A 105 12.36 -2.73 4.07
CA TYR A 105 13.39 -2.07 4.87
C TYR A 105 13.17 -2.32 6.36
N SER A 106 14.26 -2.53 7.12
CA SER A 106 14.18 -2.79 8.55
C SER A 106 13.54 -1.62 9.28
N ALA A 107 12.70 -1.92 10.27
CA ALA A 107 12.16 -0.94 11.19
C ALA A 107 12.88 -0.94 12.56
N THR A 108 14.04 -1.59 12.63
CA THR A 108 14.84 -1.71 13.85
C THR A 108 15.66 -0.45 14.09
N ALA A 109 15.56 0.09 15.31
CA ALA A 109 16.36 1.21 15.75
C ALA A 109 17.86 0.89 15.64
N THR A 110 18.60 1.71 14.90
CA THR A 110 20.05 1.64 14.73
C THR A 110 20.69 2.88 15.37
N LYS A 111 22.01 2.88 15.59
CA LYS A 111 22.72 4.04 16.15
C LYS A 111 22.48 5.34 15.37
N ASP A 112 22.35 5.23 14.05
CA ASP A 112 22.13 6.37 13.15
C ASP A 112 20.64 6.64 12.88
N ASP A 113 19.75 5.69 13.20
CA ASP A 113 18.28 5.81 13.07
C ASP A 113 17.62 5.32 14.35
N VAL A 114 17.48 6.23 15.32
CA VAL A 114 16.95 5.94 16.65
C VAL A 114 15.52 5.41 16.59
N ASN A 115 14.76 5.79 15.56
CA ASN A 115 13.34 5.48 15.45
C ASN A 115 13.03 4.29 14.53
N GLY A 116 14.00 3.85 13.72
CA GLY A 116 13.81 2.81 12.71
C GLY A 116 12.89 3.26 11.58
N ASP A 117 12.85 4.56 11.29
CA ASP A 117 11.96 5.16 10.30
C ASP A 117 12.64 5.39 8.93
N GLU A 118 13.96 5.18 8.83
CA GLU A 118 14.74 5.40 7.63
C GLU A 118 14.79 4.18 6.72
N PHE A 119 14.89 4.41 5.40
CA PHE A 119 15.05 3.34 4.40
C PHE A 119 16.52 2.94 4.24
N SER A 120 17.20 2.67 5.35
CA SER A 120 18.66 2.49 5.37
C SER A 120 19.09 1.04 5.16
N SER A 121 18.38 0.08 5.79
CA SER A 121 18.74 -1.34 5.77
C SER A 121 17.69 -2.17 5.06
N VAL A 122 18.10 -2.83 3.98
CA VAL A 122 17.24 -3.72 3.18
C VAL A 122 17.15 -5.09 3.86
N LEU A 123 15.94 -5.63 3.95
CA LEU A 123 15.67 -6.99 4.43
C LEU A 123 15.58 -7.96 3.27
N THR A 124 16.06 -9.19 3.46
CA THR A 124 15.73 -10.29 2.55
C THR A 124 14.25 -10.68 2.71
N PRO A 125 13.62 -11.30 1.70
CA PRO A 125 12.23 -11.77 1.83
C PRO A 125 12.03 -12.70 3.03
N GLU A 126 13.00 -13.58 3.30
CA GLU A 126 12.99 -14.47 4.46
C GLU A 126 13.05 -13.71 5.79
N GLN A 127 13.87 -12.67 5.88
CA GLN A 127 13.96 -11.82 7.06
C GLN A 127 12.67 -11.01 7.27
N ALA A 128 12.12 -10.45 6.19
CA ALA A 128 10.87 -9.70 6.22
C ALA A 128 9.70 -10.58 6.68
N MET A 129 9.56 -11.79 6.14
CA MET A 129 8.55 -12.74 6.63
C MET A 129 8.82 -13.22 8.05
N GLY A 130 10.10 -13.38 8.41
CA GLY A 130 10.53 -13.71 9.77
C GLY A 130 10.12 -12.67 10.83
N THR A 131 9.89 -11.41 10.44
CA THR A 131 9.37 -10.39 11.38
C THR A 131 7.94 -10.66 11.84
N PHE A 132 7.13 -11.35 11.03
CA PHE A 132 5.75 -11.70 11.39
C PHE A 132 5.63 -13.02 12.13
N ALA A 133 6.66 -13.84 12.08
CA ALA A 133 6.66 -15.10 12.77
C ALA A 133 6.77 -14.85 14.27
N ASP A 134 5.65 -15.02 14.99
CA ASP A 134 5.73 -15.30 16.42
C ASP A 134 6.71 -16.45 16.58
N SER A 135 7.83 -16.18 17.24
CA SER A 135 8.89 -17.16 17.44
C SER A 135 8.36 -18.24 18.38
N VAL A 136 7.73 -19.28 17.82
CA VAL A 136 7.31 -20.44 18.59
C VAL A 136 8.56 -21.24 18.89
N LEU A 137 8.91 -21.29 20.18
CA LEU A 137 9.94 -22.18 20.70
C LEU A 137 9.42 -23.62 20.58
N VAL A 138 9.81 -24.33 19.51
CA VAL A 138 9.49 -25.75 19.37
C VAL A 138 10.61 -26.55 20.03
N PRO A 139 10.33 -27.30 21.10
CA PRO A 139 11.30 -28.22 21.67
C PRO A 139 11.55 -29.35 20.68
N VAL A 140 12.82 -29.57 20.33
CA VAL A 140 13.28 -30.71 19.55
C VAL A 140 13.56 -31.85 20.52
N PHE A 141 12.86 -32.95 20.32
CA PHE A 141 13.04 -34.19 21.08
C PHE A 141 13.92 -35.15 20.29
N ASP A 142 14.87 -35.81 20.96
CA ASP A 142 15.62 -36.93 20.39
C ASP A 142 14.71 -38.14 20.17
N THR A 143 15.20 -39.12 19.41
CA THR A 143 14.64 -40.47 19.24
C THR A 143 14.34 -41.20 20.55
N ASP A 144 14.97 -40.78 21.66
CA ASP A 144 14.77 -41.29 23.03
C ASP A 144 13.82 -40.41 23.90
N GLY A 145 13.18 -39.39 23.34
CA GLY A 145 12.15 -38.58 24.02
C GLY A 145 12.66 -37.49 24.97
N ASN A 146 13.98 -37.25 25.03
CA ASN A 146 14.57 -36.16 25.81
C ASN A 146 14.64 -34.86 24.98
N GLN A 147 14.43 -33.69 25.61
CA GLN A 147 14.58 -32.39 24.96
C GLN A 147 16.06 -32.07 24.75
N THR A 148 16.52 -32.09 23.50
CA THR A 148 17.94 -31.89 23.13
C THR A 148 18.21 -30.45 22.67
N GLY A 149 17.16 -29.66 22.41
CA GLY A 149 17.29 -28.24 22.14
C GLY A 149 15.96 -27.58 21.78
N THR A 150 15.95 -26.25 21.75
CA THR A 150 14.81 -25.46 21.29
C THR A 150 15.14 -24.96 19.90
N THR A 151 14.37 -25.34 18.88
CA THR A 151 14.47 -24.73 17.55
C THR A 151 13.40 -23.67 17.45
N VAL A 152 13.83 -22.44 17.16
CA VAL A 152 12.93 -21.36 16.77
C VAL A 152 12.43 -21.69 15.38
N LYS A 153 11.21 -22.24 15.28
CA LYS A 153 10.53 -22.34 13.99
C LYS A 153 9.74 -21.05 13.80
N PRO A 154 9.84 -20.40 12.64
CA PRO A 154 8.94 -19.32 12.30
C PRO A 154 7.50 -19.86 12.37
N GLY A 155 6.66 -19.27 13.22
CA GLY A 155 5.23 -19.56 13.20
C GLY A 155 4.66 -19.31 11.80
N GLU A 156 3.62 -20.05 11.43
CA GLU A 156 2.93 -19.80 10.17
C GLU A 156 2.33 -18.38 10.20
N PHE A 157 2.70 -17.57 9.20
CA PHE A 157 2.23 -16.20 9.12
C PHE A 157 0.71 -16.17 8.96
N ASN A 158 0.01 -15.58 9.92
CA ASN A 158 -1.41 -15.31 9.82
C ASN A 158 -1.65 -13.86 9.36
N PRO A 159 -2.12 -13.62 8.12
CA PRO A 159 -2.44 -12.28 7.63
C PRO A 159 -3.48 -11.52 8.47
N ASP A 160 -4.38 -12.24 9.16
CA ASP A 160 -5.42 -11.63 9.98
C ASP A 160 -4.88 -11.06 11.31
N SER A 161 -3.64 -11.37 11.68
CA SER A 161 -2.99 -10.79 12.87
C SER A 161 -2.65 -9.31 12.69
N ILE A 162 -2.52 -8.84 11.45
CA ILE A 162 -2.19 -7.45 11.13
C ILE A 162 -3.45 -6.61 11.14
N ILE A 163 -3.60 -5.82 12.21
CA ILE A 163 -4.77 -4.96 12.44
C ILE A 163 -4.52 -3.47 12.18
N LYS A 164 -3.27 -3.04 12.00
CA LYS A 164 -2.93 -1.64 11.74
C LYS A 164 -1.81 -1.53 10.72
N PHE A 165 -1.84 -0.41 10.00
CA PHE A 165 -0.73 0.05 9.17
C PHE A 165 -0.28 1.43 9.64
N ARG A 166 1.02 1.65 9.71
CA ARG A 166 1.58 2.98 9.89
C ARG A 166 2.04 3.50 8.53
N ILE A 167 1.64 4.72 8.20
CA ILE A 167 2.11 5.44 7.02
C ILE A 167 2.96 6.62 7.48
N LYS A 168 4.01 6.91 6.72
CA LYS A 168 4.82 8.14 6.85
C LYS A 168 4.58 9.01 5.62
N GLU A 169 4.23 10.26 5.86
CA GLU A 169 3.83 11.21 4.81
C GLU A 169 4.47 12.58 5.02
N ASP A 170 4.80 13.22 3.90
CA ASP A 170 5.31 14.58 3.86
C ASP A 170 4.20 15.51 3.37
N TRP A 171 3.79 16.44 4.23
CA TRP A 171 2.89 17.51 3.88
C TRP A 171 3.68 18.66 3.29
N ILE A 172 3.46 18.94 2.00
CA ILE A 172 4.27 19.91 1.26
C ILE A 172 3.38 20.98 0.65
N PHE A 173 3.77 22.25 0.85
CA PHE A 173 3.20 23.37 0.13
C PHE A 173 4.10 23.76 -1.04
N ASP A 174 3.58 23.52 -2.25
CA ASP A 174 4.22 23.90 -3.51
C ASP A 174 3.77 25.30 -3.91
N LYS A 175 4.70 26.26 -3.93
CA LYS A 175 4.42 27.65 -4.32
C LYS A 175 3.99 27.79 -5.78
N GLN A 176 4.60 27.01 -6.68
CA GLN A 176 4.36 27.13 -8.11
C GLN A 176 2.92 26.70 -8.44
N ARG A 177 2.47 25.61 -7.82
CA ARG A 177 1.10 25.11 -7.99
C ARG A 177 0.11 25.75 -7.02
N SER A 178 0.59 26.39 -5.96
CA SER A 178 -0.22 26.87 -4.83
C SER A 178 -1.10 25.74 -4.26
N VAL A 179 -0.51 24.56 -4.09
CA VAL A 179 -1.21 23.36 -3.60
C VAL A 179 -0.50 22.85 -2.35
N PHE A 180 -1.27 22.61 -1.29
CA PHE A 180 -0.83 21.88 -0.11
C PHE A 180 -1.28 20.43 -0.25
N GLU A 181 -0.34 19.50 -0.47
CA GLU A 181 -0.66 18.09 -0.69
C GLU A 181 0.17 17.18 0.21
N PRO A 182 -0.42 16.12 0.79
CA PRO A 182 0.33 15.08 1.47
C PRO A 182 0.88 14.09 0.45
N ARG A 183 2.17 13.76 0.58
CA ARG A 183 2.85 12.74 -0.21
C ARG A 183 3.21 11.57 0.70
N ILE A 184 2.65 10.40 0.43
CA ILE A 184 2.98 9.19 1.21
C ILE A 184 4.37 8.71 0.76
N ILE A 185 5.26 8.56 1.73
CA ILE A 185 6.65 8.18 1.54
C ILE A 185 6.86 6.70 1.83
N GLY A 186 6.19 6.16 2.86
CA GLY A 186 6.26 4.74 3.18
C GLY A 186 5.07 4.21 3.94
N ILE A 187 4.93 2.89 3.89
CA ILE A 187 3.89 2.13 4.59
C ILE A 187 4.56 0.99 5.36
N ALA A 188 4.10 0.73 6.57
CA ALA A 188 4.59 -0.34 7.43
C ALA A 188 3.41 -1.08 8.07
N PRO A 189 3.35 -2.42 7.96
CA PRO A 189 2.43 -3.21 8.77
C PRO A 189 2.87 -3.19 10.23
N MET A 190 1.91 -3.08 11.14
CA MET A 190 2.15 -3.03 12.58
C MET A 190 1.91 -4.41 13.20
N ILE A 191 2.85 -4.88 14.00
CA ILE A 191 2.79 -6.14 14.74
C ILE A 191 2.72 -5.89 16.24
N LYS A 192 2.05 -6.79 16.96
CA LYS A 192 2.08 -6.83 18.42
C LYS A 192 3.12 -7.84 18.84
N ILE A 193 4.16 -7.37 19.52
CA ILE A 193 5.15 -8.24 20.11
C ILE A 193 4.61 -8.70 21.46
N GLN A 194 4.43 -10.01 21.62
CA GLN A 194 4.13 -10.63 22.91
C GLN A 194 5.39 -11.34 23.40
N ALA A 195 5.96 -10.85 24.50
CA ALA A 195 7.07 -11.55 25.16
C ALA A 195 6.67 -11.89 26.59
N ALA A 196 6.86 -13.16 26.97
CA ALA A 196 6.62 -13.66 28.33
C ALA A 196 5.22 -13.33 28.90
N GLY A 197 4.17 -13.32 28.07
CA GLY A 197 2.79 -13.03 28.50
C GLY A 197 2.49 -11.55 28.73
N GLN A 198 3.44 -10.65 28.48
CA GLN A 198 3.22 -9.21 28.43
C GLN A 198 3.08 -8.75 26.98
N SER A 199 2.01 -7.99 26.71
CA SER A 199 1.79 -7.36 25.42
C SER A 199 2.51 -6.02 25.38
N PHE A 200 3.45 -5.88 24.44
CA PHE A 200 4.13 -4.61 24.20
C PHE A 200 3.30 -3.73 23.26
N ASP A 201 3.67 -2.46 23.20
CA ASP A 201 3.16 -1.53 22.19
C ASP A 201 3.36 -2.11 20.78
N GLU A 202 2.42 -1.80 19.89
CA GLU A 202 2.53 -2.16 18.48
C GLU A 202 3.75 -1.49 17.85
N GLN A 203 4.55 -2.27 17.12
CA GLN A 203 5.75 -1.80 16.42
C GLN A 203 5.64 -2.09 14.91
N PRO A 204 6.24 -1.23 14.06
CA PRO A 204 6.34 -1.51 12.64
C PRO A 204 7.20 -2.77 12.42
N ALA A 205 6.74 -3.68 11.56
CA ALA A 205 7.52 -4.87 11.21
C ALA A 205 8.66 -4.53 10.25
N PHE A 206 8.33 -3.82 9.17
CA PHE A 206 9.27 -3.28 8.19
C PHE A 206 8.63 -2.11 7.43
N TRP A 207 9.44 -1.29 6.80
CA TRP A 207 9.00 -0.22 5.93
C TRP A 207 9.04 -0.64 4.47
N ILE A 208 8.03 -0.24 3.70
CA ILE A 208 8.01 -0.32 2.24
C ILE A 208 8.04 1.10 1.69
N TYR A 209 8.87 1.34 0.67
CA TYR A 209 8.87 2.62 -0.03
C TYR A 209 7.59 2.77 -0.85
N PHE A 210 6.75 3.71 -0.48
CA PHE A 210 5.40 3.81 -1.04
C PHE A 210 5.41 4.11 -2.55
N PRO A 211 6.24 5.03 -3.09
CA PRO A 211 6.29 5.28 -4.53
C PRO A 211 6.61 4.04 -5.38
N GLU A 212 7.43 3.11 -4.89
CA GLU A 212 7.67 1.81 -5.53
C GLU A 212 6.42 0.92 -5.46
N ALA A 213 5.82 0.82 -4.28
CA ALA A 213 4.59 0.07 -4.06
C ALA A 213 3.41 0.54 -4.94
N ARG A 214 3.35 1.81 -5.35
CA ARG A 214 2.28 2.33 -6.24
C ARG A 214 2.18 1.55 -7.55
N HIS A 215 3.31 1.15 -8.12
CA HIS A 215 3.36 0.38 -9.38
C HIS A 215 2.68 -0.98 -9.26
N LEU A 216 2.74 -1.58 -8.07
CA LEU A 216 2.03 -2.79 -7.76
C LEU A 216 0.56 -2.52 -7.44
N LEU A 217 0.30 -1.57 -6.54
CA LEU A 217 -1.03 -1.29 -5.99
C LEU A 217 -2.03 -0.77 -7.02
N VAL A 218 -1.58 -0.13 -8.10
CA VAL A 218 -2.46 0.36 -9.18
C VAL A 218 -3.17 -0.78 -9.92
N THR A 219 -2.58 -1.97 -9.96
CA THR A 219 -3.15 -3.15 -10.63
C THR A 219 -4.03 -3.99 -9.71
N LYS A 220 -4.00 -3.72 -8.40
CA LYS A 220 -4.72 -4.49 -7.39
C LYS A 220 -6.01 -3.78 -7.03
N ALA A 221 -7.14 -4.41 -7.38
CA ALA A 221 -8.46 -3.88 -7.11
C ALA A 221 -8.83 -3.97 -5.62
N VAL A 222 -9.50 -2.95 -5.12
CA VAL A 222 -10.06 -2.95 -3.76
C VAL A 222 -11.46 -3.55 -3.80
N MET A 223 -11.73 -4.43 -2.83
CA MET A 223 -13.04 -5.02 -2.66
C MET A 223 -13.87 -4.15 -1.72
N ASN A 224 -15.00 -3.65 -2.20
CA ASN A 224 -15.97 -2.95 -1.36
C ASN A 224 -17.09 -3.92 -0.95
N ARG A 225 -17.59 -3.79 0.28
CA ARG A 225 -18.68 -4.63 0.81
C ARG A 225 -20.01 -4.37 0.11
N ASP A 226 -20.23 -3.14 -0.34
CA ASP A 226 -21.52 -2.72 -0.87
C ASP A 226 -21.63 -2.89 -2.39
N ASN A 227 -20.50 -2.89 -3.11
CA ASN A 227 -20.49 -2.97 -4.57
C ASN A 227 -19.18 -3.59 -5.09
N ASP A 228 -19.28 -4.72 -5.78
CA ASP A 228 -18.13 -5.36 -6.42
C ASP A 228 -17.65 -4.59 -7.67
N ALA A 229 -18.45 -3.69 -8.24
CA ALA A 229 -18.10 -2.91 -9.42
C ALA A 229 -17.26 -1.66 -9.13
N THR A 230 -16.72 -1.50 -7.92
CA THR A 230 -16.11 -0.24 -7.45
C THR A 230 -14.95 0.30 -8.27
N GLY A 231 -14.33 -0.47 -9.16
CA GLY A 231 -13.38 0.06 -10.15
C GLY A 231 -12.11 0.74 -9.59
N LEU A 232 -11.97 0.81 -8.27
CA LEU A 232 -10.88 1.47 -7.55
C LEU A 232 -9.74 0.48 -7.30
N SER A 233 -8.52 0.93 -7.55
CA SER A 233 -7.28 0.25 -7.15
C SER A 233 -6.85 0.65 -5.74
N TYR A 234 -5.92 -0.10 -5.14
CA TYR A 234 -5.33 0.32 -3.87
C TYR A 234 -4.57 1.64 -4.00
N ASP A 235 -3.94 1.91 -5.15
CA ASP A 235 -3.31 3.20 -5.43
C ASP A 235 -4.34 4.33 -5.34
N ASP A 236 -5.52 4.17 -5.97
CA ASP A 236 -6.58 5.17 -5.94
C ASP A 236 -7.07 5.44 -4.51
N VAL A 237 -7.20 4.41 -3.69
CA VAL A 237 -7.64 4.54 -2.28
C VAL A 237 -6.66 5.37 -1.47
N PHE A 238 -5.35 5.13 -1.61
CA PHE A 238 -4.34 5.92 -0.92
C PHE A 238 -4.24 7.33 -1.48
N MET A 239 -4.26 7.49 -2.80
CA MET A 239 -4.13 8.78 -3.47
C MET A 239 -5.31 9.71 -3.18
N LYS A 240 -6.54 9.16 -3.18
CA LYS A 240 -7.76 9.90 -2.81
C LYS A 240 -7.97 9.97 -1.29
N ARG A 241 -7.07 9.37 -0.50
CA ARG A 241 -7.14 9.31 0.97
C ARG A 241 -8.46 8.76 1.49
N ILE A 242 -8.97 7.69 0.87
CA ILE A 242 -10.19 6.99 1.28
C ILE A 242 -9.84 6.03 2.43
N PHE A 243 -9.40 6.60 3.55
CA PHE A 243 -9.08 5.88 4.78
C PHE A 243 -9.21 6.82 5.98
N SER A 244 -9.49 6.22 7.13
CA SER A 244 -9.45 6.91 8.42
C SER A 244 -8.13 6.63 9.12
N SER A 245 -7.60 7.62 9.82
CA SER A 245 -6.32 7.51 10.51
C SER A 245 -6.18 8.55 11.61
N TYR A 246 -5.30 8.28 12.57
CA TYR A 246 -4.87 9.22 13.60
C TYR A 246 -3.36 9.44 13.53
N ILE A 247 -2.89 10.59 14.00
CA ILE A 247 -1.48 10.97 13.99
C ILE A 247 -0.80 10.39 15.23
N VAL A 248 0.39 9.82 15.06
CA VAL A 248 1.18 9.25 16.17
C VAL A 248 2.51 9.94 16.40
N LYS A 249 3.03 10.62 15.38
CA LYS A 249 4.28 11.37 15.43
C LYS A 249 4.19 12.50 14.41
N GLU A 250 4.76 13.65 14.77
CA GLU A 250 5.05 14.75 13.85
C GLU A 250 6.54 15.04 13.88
N SER A 251 7.09 15.59 12.80
CA SER A 251 8.47 16.07 12.80
C SER A 251 8.59 17.22 13.80
N ASN A 252 9.40 17.02 14.83
CA ASN A 252 9.69 18.01 15.85
C ASN A 252 11.19 17.99 16.20
N PRO A 253 11.73 19.06 16.82
CA PRO A 253 13.17 19.17 17.10
C PRO A 253 13.72 18.08 18.03
N GLU A 254 12.87 17.48 18.87
CA GLU A 254 13.25 16.46 19.86
C GLU A 254 13.02 15.03 19.35
N ASP A 255 12.52 14.88 18.12
CA ASP A 255 12.09 13.64 17.47
C ASP A 255 11.17 12.73 18.32
N LEU A 256 10.38 13.35 19.21
CA LEU A 256 9.48 12.66 20.13
C LEU A 256 8.19 12.21 19.43
N ARG A 257 7.67 11.05 19.85
CA ARG A 257 6.34 10.58 19.46
C ARG A 257 5.29 11.15 20.41
N ILE A 258 4.04 11.25 19.96
CA ILE A 258 2.93 11.72 20.81
C ILE A 258 2.82 10.88 22.09
N LYS A 259 3.10 9.58 21.99
CA LYS A 259 3.05 8.66 23.12
C LYS A 259 4.11 8.92 24.20
N ASP A 260 5.18 9.65 23.88
CA ASP A 260 6.32 9.86 24.77
C ASP A 260 6.05 11.01 25.75
N TYR A 261 5.15 11.94 25.41
CA TYR A 261 4.81 13.10 26.25
C TYR A 261 3.31 13.21 26.60
N ALA A 262 2.41 12.51 25.90
CA ALA A 262 0.97 12.50 26.20
C ALA A 262 0.51 11.11 26.69
N ILE A 263 -0.42 11.08 27.65
CA ILE A 263 -0.88 9.84 28.30
C ILE A 263 -2.40 9.68 28.12
N GLY A 264 -2.86 8.45 27.91
CA GLY A 264 -4.29 8.14 27.86
C GLY A 264 -5.04 8.91 26.78
N ILE A 265 -6.10 9.62 27.18
CA ILE A 265 -6.99 10.41 26.29
C ILE A 265 -6.22 11.58 25.65
N ASP A 266 -5.21 12.12 26.33
CA ASP A 266 -4.45 13.25 25.82
C ASP A 266 -3.71 12.92 24.53
N LYS A 267 -3.36 11.64 24.28
CA LYS A 267 -2.78 11.20 23.01
C LYS A 267 -3.71 11.48 21.83
N LEU A 268 -5.01 11.25 22.02
CA LEU A 268 -6.02 11.49 20.99
C LEU A 268 -6.22 12.99 20.76
N HIS A 269 -6.27 13.77 21.84
CA HIS A 269 -6.37 15.22 21.75
C HIS A 269 -5.15 15.85 21.07
N GLU A 270 -3.94 15.34 21.32
CA GLU A 270 -2.73 15.79 20.63
C GLU A 270 -2.73 15.39 19.17
N SER A 271 -3.12 14.16 18.83
CA SER A 271 -3.33 13.75 17.44
C SER A 271 -4.30 14.70 16.71
N ASP A 272 -5.42 15.06 17.36
CA ASP A 272 -6.40 15.99 16.81
C ASP A 272 -5.88 17.42 16.73
N ARG A 273 -5.05 17.86 17.68
CA ARG A 273 -4.39 19.18 17.66
C ARG A 273 -3.50 19.29 16.43
N VAL A 274 -2.60 18.34 16.21
CA VAL A 274 -1.71 18.32 15.04
C VAL A 274 -2.51 18.25 13.74
N LYS A 275 -3.57 17.44 13.70
CA LYS A 275 -4.45 17.37 12.53
C LYS A 275 -5.13 18.71 12.23
N LYS A 276 -5.63 19.41 13.25
CA LYS A 276 -6.22 20.74 13.12
C LYS A 276 -5.19 21.78 12.70
N GLU A 277 -3.96 21.72 13.21
CA GLU A 277 -2.88 22.61 12.83
C GLU A 277 -2.58 22.53 11.32
N LEU A 278 -2.48 21.31 10.78
CA LEU A 278 -2.28 21.10 9.33
C LEU A 278 -3.47 21.64 8.51
N MET A 279 -4.70 21.43 8.98
CA MET A 279 -5.91 21.89 8.29
C MET A 279 -6.09 23.40 8.36
N ASN A 280 -5.74 24.01 9.49
CA ASN A 280 -5.75 25.47 9.66
C ASN A 280 -4.67 26.11 8.78
N PHE A 281 -3.47 25.53 8.73
CA PHE A 281 -2.43 25.97 7.81
C PHE A 281 -2.92 25.92 6.35
N GLU A 282 -3.58 24.84 5.95
CA GLU A 282 -4.23 24.76 4.64
C GLU A 282 -5.24 25.89 4.45
N HIS A 283 -6.17 26.07 5.39
CA HIS A 283 -7.20 27.10 5.30
C HIS A 283 -6.65 28.52 5.21
N ASP A 284 -5.63 28.84 6.01
CA ASP A 284 -5.00 30.16 6.09
C ASP A 284 -4.28 30.52 4.78
N LEU A 285 -3.83 29.52 4.01
CA LEU A 285 -3.27 29.74 2.66
C LEU A 285 -4.33 30.21 1.65
N TRP A 286 -5.62 29.94 1.91
CA TRP A 286 -6.74 30.29 1.03
C TRP A 286 -7.60 31.46 1.55
N SER A 287 -7.51 31.81 2.83
CA SER A 287 -8.22 32.95 3.38
C SER A 287 -7.49 34.25 3.02
N TYR A 288 -8.11 35.07 2.19
CA TYR A 288 -7.73 36.45 1.90
C TYR A 288 -8.90 37.39 2.18
#